data_AF-A0A9E3D6H9-F1
#
_entry.id   AF-A0A9E3D6H9-F1
#
_cell.length_a   1.000
_cell.length_b   1.000
_cell.length_c   1.000
_cell.angle_alpha   90.00
_cell.angle_beta   90.00
_cell.angle_gamma   90.00
#
_symmetry.space_group_name_H-M   'P 1'
#
loop_
_entity.id
_entity.type
_entity.pdbx_description
1 polymer ?
#
loop_
_entity_poly.entity_id
_entity_poly.type
_entity_poly.pdbx_seq_one_letter_code
_entity_poly.pdbx_strand_id
1 'polypeptide(L)'
;MASILDRPLRSGILAAAESPVVRRAVTRYGMRLGAARFVAGETAEQFLPVAAAVNARGFSVAATILGESVRDREQTAAVTAEYRRLLESFANRELDANVAFKLTHVGLDIDPELAFANATKILAVAEKHARTVRMDMEQSRYVDPTLAIYRRLRERYEGVGFVLQSYLYRSAADLAALLPLAPNVRIVKGAYLESPEIAYPQKRDVDANYIGLAETALSHDGYTAIATHDAAIVDHLAKFAATLGLPKRGRFEFQMLYGIAEPLARRTLERGYRVRLSVPYGDNWFPYLMRRLAERPANVAFFLKGALAFR
;
A
#
# COMPACT_ATOMS: atom_id res chain seq x y z
N MET A 1 8.64 3.57 -15.12
CA MET A 1 9.58 2.43 -15.15
C MET A 1 10.93 3.02 -15.47
N ALA A 2 11.87 2.70 -14.62
CA ALA A 2 13.24 3.11 -14.68
C ALA A 2 13.78 2.90 -16.11
N SER A 3 14.47 3.90 -16.66
CA SER A 3 15.09 3.86 -17.99
C SER A 3 15.96 2.59 -18.12
N ILE A 4 16.24 2.12 -19.32
CA ILE A 4 17.19 1.00 -19.53
C ILE A 4 18.56 1.29 -18.87
N LEU A 5 18.87 2.57 -18.61
CA LEU A 5 20.03 3.06 -17.84
C LEU A 5 19.92 2.88 -16.30
N ASP A 6 18.75 2.54 -15.75
CA ASP A 6 18.50 2.39 -14.30
C ASP A 6 18.64 0.94 -13.79
N ARG A 7 18.75 -0.07 -14.68
CA ARG A 7 18.96 -1.47 -14.28
C ARG A 7 20.24 -1.69 -13.46
N PRO A 8 21.42 -1.15 -13.82
CA PRO A 8 22.63 -1.35 -13.02
C PRO A 8 22.58 -0.63 -11.68
N LEU A 9 21.98 0.57 -11.60
CA LEU A 9 21.78 1.29 -10.34
C LEU A 9 20.81 0.52 -9.42
N ARG A 10 19.67 0.06 -9.95
CA ARG A 10 18.70 -0.77 -9.21
C ARG A 10 19.37 -2.05 -8.69
N SER A 11 20.13 -2.74 -9.55
CA SER A 11 20.81 -3.99 -9.17
C SER A 11 21.91 -3.75 -8.14
N GLY A 12 22.68 -2.66 -8.28
CA GLY A 12 23.69 -2.26 -7.30
C GLY A 12 23.11 -1.87 -5.94
N ILE A 13 21.98 -1.15 -5.91
CA ILE A 13 21.28 -0.81 -4.66
C ILE A 13 20.74 -2.08 -3.99
N LEU A 14 20.13 -2.99 -4.75
CA LEU A 14 19.62 -4.25 -4.20
C LEU A 14 20.75 -5.17 -3.71
N ALA A 15 21.86 -5.27 -4.46
CA ALA A 15 23.04 -6.04 -4.03
C ALA A 15 23.69 -5.42 -2.76
N ALA A 16 23.77 -4.10 -2.68
CA ALA A 16 24.24 -3.41 -1.47
C ALA A 16 23.33 -3.66 -0.26
N ALA A 17 22.02 -3.86 -0.48
CA ALA A 17 21.07 -4.21 0.58
C ALA A 17 21.32 -5.61 1.18
N GLU A 18 21.97 -6.50 0.45
CA GLU A 18 22.31 -7.85 0.92
C GLU A 18 23.58 -7.86 1.79
N SER A 19 24.36 -6.76 1.81
CA SER A 19 25.58 -6.66 2.62
C SER A 19 25.27 -6.51 4.12
N PRO A 20 25.79 -7.40 4.99
CA PRO A 20 25.61 -7.31 6.44
C PRO A 20 26.21 -6.06 7.08
N VAL A 21 27.23 -5.47 6.44
CA VAL A 21 27.90 -4.24 6.89
C VAL A 21 27.03 -3.03 6.57
N VAL A 22 26.52 -2.95 5.34
CA VAL A 22 25.59 -1.89 4.92
C VAL A 22 24.32 -1.96 5.75
N ARG A 23 23.75 -3.16 5.95
CA ARG A 23 22.59 -3.37 6.80
C ARG A 23 22.83 -2.86 8.23
N ARG A 24 23.95 -3.22 8.87
CA ARG A 24 24.27 -2.75 10.23
C ARG A 24 24.41 -1.22 10.31
N ALA A 25 25.14 -0.61 9.37
CA ALA A 25 25.33 0.83 9.35
C ALA A 25 24.02 1.58 9.11
N VAL A 26 23.23 1.14 8.13
CA VAL A 26 21.95 1.77 7.80
C VAL A 26 20.94 1.51 8.92
N THR A 27 20.80 0.32 9.48
CA THR A 27 19.88 0.08 10.61
C THR A 27 20.19 0.99 11.81
N ARG A 28 21.47 1.25 12.10
CA ARG A 28 21.87 2.08 13.24
C ARG A 28 21.66 3.58 13.05
N TYR A 29 21.84 4.09 11.84
CA TYR A 29 21.83 5.55 11.58
C TYR A 29 20.79 6.00 10.54
N GLY A 30 20.24 5.09 9.76
CA GLY A 30 19.43 5.34 8.56
C GLY A 30 18.15 6.12 8.83
N MET A 31 17.51 5.92 9.98
CA MET A 31 16.36 6.74 10.39
C MET A 31 16.72 8.22 10.53
N ARG A 32 17.90 8.52 11.10
CA ARG A 32 18.44 9.89 11.23
C ARG A 32 18.98 10.43 9.89
N LEU A 33 19.42 9.54 9.00
CA LEU A 33 19.98 9.88 7.68
C LEU A 33 18.92 10.01 6.57
N GLY A 34 17.63 9.99 6.90
CA GLY A 34 16.54 10.29 5.96
C GLY A 34 15.55 9.15 5.71
N ALA A 35 15.70 7.98 6.34
CA ALA A 35 14.68 6.92 6.24
C ALA A 35 13.35 7.33 6.88
N ALA A 36 13.38 8.21 7.90
CA ALA A 36 12.18 8.81 8.52
C ALA A 36 11.28 9.57 7.53
N ARG A 37 11.81 9.94 6.35
CA ARG A 37 11.01 10.52 5.26
C ARG A 37 10.02 9.53 4.66
N PHE A 38 10.36 8.23 4.67
CA PHE A 38 9.61 7.17 3.99
C PHE A 38 8.96 6.18 4.98
N VAL A 39 9.42 6.16 6.24
CA VAL A 39 8.99 5.22 7.28
C VAL A 39 8.74 5.98 8.57
N ALA A 40 7.57 5.78 9.17
CA ALA A 40 7.11 6.48 10.37
C ALA A 40 7.52 5.75 11.66
N GLY A 41 8.80 5.41 11.77
CA GLY A 41 9.34 4.75 12.95
C GLY A 41 9.31 3.22 12.91
N GLU A 42 9.77 2.65 14.00
CA GLU A 42 9.90 1.22 14.26
C GLU A 42 8.73 0.69 15.12
N THR A 43 8.10 1.55 15.93
CA THR A 43 7.01 1.15 16.83
C THR A 43 5.72 1.94 16.60
N ALA A 44 4.59 1.45 17.11
CA ALA A 44 3.32 2.16 17.03
C ALA A 44 3.35 3.51 17.76
N GLU A 45 4.09 3.62 18.87
CA GLU A 45 4.27 4.85 19.64
C GLU A 45 4.94 5.95 18.80
N GLN A 46 5.85 5.56 17.89
CA GLN A 46 6.48 6.48 16.94
C GLN A 46 5.57 6.78 15.74
N PHE A 47 4.81 5.79 15.28
CA PHE A 47 3.89 5.91 14.16
C PHE A 47 2.72 6.87 14.44
N LEU A 48 2.07 6.74 15.60
CA LEU A 48 0.82 7.44 15.88
C LEU A 48 0.94 8.98 15.85
N PRO A 49 2.01 9.61 16.39
CA PRO A 49 2.24 11.05 16.21
C PRO A 49 2.41 11.46 14.74
N VAL A 50 3.08 10.63 13.92
CA VAL A 50 3.23 10.90 12.48
C VAL A 50 1.87 10.81 11.78
N ALA A 51 1.05 9.81 12.12
CA ALA A 51 -0.30 9.69 11.58
C ALA A 51 -1.17 10.91 11.93
N ALA A 52 -1.11 11.38 13.18
CA ALA A 52 -1.80 12.59 13.61
C ALA A 52 -1.34 13.84 12.83
N ALA A 53 -0.03 14.01 12.63
CA ALA A 53 0.51 15.11 11.84
C ALA A 53 0.09 15.04 10.36
N VAL A 54 -0.05 13.84 9.80
CA VAL A 54 -0.57 13.63 8.44
C VAL A 54 -2.05 14.00 8.36
N ASN A 55 -2.87 13.61 9.35
CA ASN A 55 -4.28 14.01 9.44
C ASN A 55 -4.45 15.52 9.62
N ALA A 56 -3.62 16.17 10.43
CA ALA A 56 -3.64 17.63 10.61
C ALA A 56 -3.35 18.40 9.31
N ARG A 57 -2.64 17.78 8.36
CA ARG A 57 -2.41 18.32 7.01
C ARG A 57 -3.55 18.03 6.03
N GLY A 58 -4.63 17.39 6.47
CA GLY A 58 -5.82 17.07 5.69
C GLY A 58 -5.76 15.73 4.92
N PHE A 59 -4.69 14.95 5.07
CA PHE A 59 -4.55 13.63 4.45
C PHE A 59 -5.08 12.51 5.36
N SER A 60 -5.69 11.49 4.78
CA SER A 60 -5.98 10.24 5.49
C SER A 60 -4.74 9.35 5.55
N VAL A 61 -4.70 8.36 6.45
CA VAL A 61 -3.56 7.43 6.61
C VAL A 61 -3.97 5.99 6.29
N ALA A 62 -3.12 5.26 5.57
CA ALA A 62 -3.12 3.81 5.52
C ALA A 62 -1.86 3.30 6.22
N ALA A 63 -2.02 2.71 7.39
CA ALA A 63 -0.92 2.16 8.16
C ALA A 63 -0.53 0.77 7.65
N THR A 64 0.77 0.53 7.53
CA THR A 64 1.29 -0.79 7.14
C THR A 64 2.44 -1.16 8.06
N ILE A 65 2.26 -2.25 8.81
CA ILE A 65 3.34 -2.85 9.59
C ILE A 65 4.28 -3.55 8.60
N LEU A 66 5.55 -3.19 8.62
CA LEU A 66 6.55 -3.73 7.72
C LEU A 66 6.92 -5.15 8.12
N GLY A 67 6.52 -6.10 7.28
CA GLY A 67 6.76 -7.54 7.40
C GLY A 67 6.02 -8.31 6.30
N GLU A 68 6.53 -9.48 5.93
CA GLU A 68 5.93 -10.41 4.97
C GLU A 68 6.47 -11.83 5.21
N SER A 69 5.72 -12.85 4.78
CA SER A 69 6.12 -14.28 4.85
C SER A 69 6.56 -14.76 6.24
N VAL A 70 5.70 -14.56 7.24
CA VAL A 70 5.90 -15.12 8.59
C VAL A 70 5.63 -16.62 8.56
N ARG A 71 6.58 -17.41 9.10
CA ARG A 71 6.51 -18.88 9.13
C ARG A 71 6.16 -19.45 10.50
N ASP A 72 5.99 -18.59 11.49
CA ASP A 72 5.69 -18.97 12.86
C ASP A 72 4.28 -18.47 13.27
N ARG A 73 3.53 -19.36 13.93
CA ARG A 73 2.16 -19.08 14.40
C ARG A 73 2.16 -18.04 15.51
N GLU A 74 3.18 -18.02 16.38
CA GLU A 74 3.29 -17.04 17.46
C GLU A 74 3.53 -15.63 16.88
N GLN A 75 4.49 -15.49 15.96
CA GLN A 75 4.72 -14.23 15.24
C GLN A 75 3.46 -13.73 14.52
N THR A 76 2.75 -14.62 13.82
CA THR A 76 1.49 -14.29 13.15
C THR A 76 0.42 -13.79 14.14
N ALA A 77 0.33 -14.40 15.33
CA ALA A 77 -0.58 -13.96 16.39
C ALA A 77 -0.18 -12.58 16.94
N ALA A 78 1.12 -12.32 17.14
CA ALA A 78 1.63 -11.04 17.62
C ALA A 78 1.33 -9.90 16.63
N VAL A 79 1.57 -10.12 15.33
CA VAL A 79 1.25 -9.15 14.26
C VAL A 79 -0.26 -8.88 14.18
N THR A 80 -1.07 -9.93 14.28
CA THR A 80 -2.53 -9.81 14.31
C THR A 80 -3.01 -8.97 15.50
N ALA A 81 -2.42 -9.19 16.68
CA ALA A 81 -2.71 -8.40 17.87
C ALA A 81 -2.29 -6.93 17.71
N GLU A 82 -1.16 -6.68 17.04
CA GLU A 82 -0.69 -5.32 16.76
C GLU A 82 -1.63 -4.55 15.83
N TYR A 83 -2.11 -5.16 14.74
CA TYR A 83 -3.12 -4.53 13.89
C TYR A 83 -4.41 -4.18 14.64
N ARG A 84 -4.84 -5.04 15.58
CA ARG A 84 -6.01 -4.78 16.43
C ARG A 84 -5.78 -3.60 17.37
N ARG A 85 -4.64 -3.57 18.08
CA ARG A 85 -4.26 -2.44 18.95
C ARG A 85 -4.18 -1.12 18.17
N LEU A 86 -3.69 -1.18 16.94
CA LEU A 86 -3.57 -0.02 16.08
C LEU A 86 -4.94 0.54 15.69
N LEU A 87 -5.90 -0.32 15.33
CA LEU A 87 -7.28 0.06 15.04
C LEU A 87 -7.97 0.68 16.27
N GLU A 88 -7.78 0.10 17.46
CA GLU A 88 -8.28 0.68 18.72
C GLU A 88 -7.65 2.05 19.00
N SER A 89 -6.34 2.19 18.76
CA SER A 89 -5.63 3.46 18.92
C SER A 89 -6.13 4.53 17.96
N PHE A 90 -6.49 4.17 16.72
CA PHE A 90 -7.07 5.11 15.76
C PHE A 90 -8.44 5.60 16.21
N ALA A 91 -9.25 4.74 16.80
CA ALA A 91 -10.54 5.12 17.34
C ALA A 91 -10.38 6.05 18.55
N ASN A 92 -9.54 5.67 19.53
CA ASN A 92 -9.34 6.43 20.76
C ASN A 92 -8.72 7.83 20.55
N ARG A 93 -7.97 7.99 19.46
CA ARG A 93 -7.31 9.26 19.09
C ARG A 93 -8.01 9.99 17.95
N GLU A 94 -9.18 9.49 17.52
CA GLU A 94 -9.98 10.04 16.41
C GLU A 94 -9.19 10.25 15.10
N LEU A 95 -8.23 9.36 14.82
CA LEU A 95 -7.40 9.45 13.62
C LEU A 95 -8.18 9.02 12.37
N ASP A 96 -8.06 9.75 11.27
CA ASP A 96 -8.51 9.31 9.95
C ASP A 96 -7.46 8.35 9.37
N ALA A 97 -7.50 7.11 9.86
CA ALA A 97 -6.58 6.07 9.50
C ALA A 97 -7.29 4.73 9.30
N ASN A 98 -6.75 3.91 8.40
CA ASN A 98 -7.05 2.49 8.27
C ASN A 98 -5.76 1.66 8.25
N VAL A 99 -5.91 0.34 8.22
CA VAL A 99 -4.76 -0.57 8.13
C VAL A 99 -4.74 -1.31 6.81
N ALA A 100 -3.53 -1.57 6.30
CA ALA A 100 -3.27 -2.46 5.20
C ALA A 100 -2.28 -3.55 5.64
N PHE A 101 -2.58 -4.80 5.29
CA PHE A 101 -1.74 -5.95 5.66
C PHE A 101 -1.63 -6.97 4.53
N LYS A 102 -0.54 -7.72 4.54
CA LYS A 102 -0.30 -8.87 3.67
C LYS A 102 -0.84 -10.11 4.35
N LEU A 103 -1.49 -11.00 3.60
CA LEU A 103 -2.03 -12.23 4.17
C LEU A 103 -0.92 -13.18 4.60
N THR A 104 0.24 -13.16 3.92
CA THR A 104 1.42 -13.91 4.39
C THR A 104 1.96 -13.41 5.73
N HIS A 105 1.72 -12.14 6.09
CA HIS A 105 2.10 -11.58 7.38
C HIS A 105 1.19 -12.05 8.53
N VAL A 106 0.00 -12.54 8.19
CA VAL A 106 -1.00 -13.06 9.13
C VAL A 106 -1.28 -14.56 8.97
N GLY A 107 -0.39 -15.28 8.27
CA GLY A 107 -0.33 -16.75 8.29
C GLY A 107 -0.60 -17.47 6.97
N LEU A 108 -0.72 -16.79 5.83
CA LEU A 108 -1.09 -17.45 4.55
C LEU A 108 -0.10 -18.51 4.10
N ASP A 109 1.20 -18.29 4.31
CA ASP A 109 2.26 -19.27 4.00
C ASP A 109 2.26 -20.48 4.94
N ILE A 110 1.55 -20.40 6.08
CA ILE A 110 1.41 -21.50 7.05
C ILE A 110 0.16 -22.31 6.74
N ASP A 111 -0.98 -21.62 6.66
CA ASP A 111 -2.30 -22.23 6.52
C ASP A 111 -3.33 -21.14 6.11
N PRO A 112 -4.02 -21.28 4.97
CA PRO A 112 -5.07 -20.35 4.55
C PRO A 112 -6.17 -20.13 5.59
N GLU A 113 -6.53 -21.15 6.38
CA GLU A 113 -7.53 -21.00 7.44
C GLU A 113 -6.99 -20.19 8.63
N LEU A 114 -5.69 -20.28 8.93
CA LEU A 114 -5.05 -19.42 9.92
C LEU A 114 -5.10 -17.96 9.47
N ALA A 115 -4.77 -17.69 8.20
CA ALA A 115 -4.84 -16.35 7.63
C ALA A 115 -6.26 -15.78 7.67
N PHE A 116 -7.26 -16.59 7.29
CA PHE A 116 -8.67 -16.22 7.38
C PHE A 116 -9.09 -15.91 8.82
N ALA A 117 -8.75 -16.76 9.78
CA ALA A 117 -9.09 -16.57 11.19
C ALA A 117 -8.45 -15.30 11.77
N ASN A 118 -7.22 -15.00 11.40
CA ASN A 118 -6.54 -13.78 11.85
C ASN A 118 -7.06 -12.52 11.19
N ALA A 119 -7.31 -12.54 9.87
CA ALA A 119 -7.96 -11.45 9.17
C ALA A 119 -9.35 -11.14 9.75
N THR A 120 -10.11 -12.18 10.12
CA THR A 120 -11.41 -12.05 10.81
C THR A 120 -11.28 -11.31 12.14
N LYS A 121 -10.27 -11.62 12.96
CA LYS A 121 -10.01 -10.91 14.23
C LYS A 121 -9.69 -9.43 14.02
N ILE A 122 -8.96 -9.09 12.96
CA ILE A 122 -8.64 -7.70 12.60
C ILE A 122 -9.91 -6.97 12.15
N LEU A 123 -10.70 -7.59 11.27
CA LEU A 123 -11.94 -7.03 10.74
C LEU A 123 -13.01 -6.83 11.81
N ALA A 124 -13.12 -7.72 12.79
CA ALA A 124 -14.05 -7.57 13.91
C ALA A 124 -13.78 -6.28 14.72
N VAL A 125 -12.51 -5.92 14.91
CA VAL A 125 -12.14 -4.64 15.57
C VAL A 125 -12.41 -3.46 14.63
N ALA A 126 -12.11 -3.59 13.34
CA ALA A 126 -12.36 -2.54 12.37
C ALA A 126 -13.85 -2.19 12.26
N GLU A 127 -14.73 -3.20 12.18
CA GLU A 127 -16.18 -3.04 12.14
C GLU A 127 -16.73 -2.33 13.38
N LYS A 128 -16.27 -2.73 14.58
CA LYS A 128 -16.63 -2.07 15.85
C LYS A 128 -16.36 -0.56 15.83
N HIS A 129 -15.34 -0.13 15.10
CA HIS A 129 -14.91 1.27 15.01
C HIS A 129 -15.25 1.93 13.66
N ALA A 130 -16.13 1.32 12.85
CA ALA A 130 -16.53 1.79 11.52
C ALA A 130 -15.33 2.10 10.60
N ARG A 131 -14.29 1.27 10.66
CA ARG A 131 -13.06 1.40 9.86
C ARG A 131 -13.03 0.37 8.74
N THR A 132 -12.32 0.74 7.68
CA THR A 132 -11.99 -0.18 6.59
C THR A 132 -10.65 -0.85 6.83
N VAL A 133 -10.43 -1.97 6.16
CA VAL A 133 -9.18 -2.73 6.17
C VAL A 133 -8.82 -3.12 4.75
N ARG A 134 -7.54 -3.08 4.41
CA ARG A 134 -7.05 -3.50 3.10
C ARG A 134 -6.18 -4.75 3.22
N MET A 135 -6.52 -5.79 2.47
CA MET A 135 -5.59 -6.88 2.16
C MET A 135 -4.74 -6.47 0.96
N ASP A 136 -3.45 -6.23 1.20
CA ASP A 136 -2.48 -5.93 0.15
C ASP A 136 -2.24 -7.17 -0.72
N MET A 137 -2.18 -6.96 -2.04
CA MET A 137 -1.91 -8.03 -2.98
C MET A 137 -0.41 -8.25 -3.11
N GLU A 138 -0.02 -9.52 -2.98
CA GLU A 138 1.35 -9.99 -3.00
C GLU A 138 1.72 -10.48 -4.43
N GLN A 139 2.67 -11.41 -4.56
CA GLN A 139 3.05 -12.03 -5.83
C GLN A 139 1.86 -12.75 -6.48
N SER A 140 1.93 -12.96 -7.80
CA SER A 140 0.91 -13.64 -8.61
C SER A 140 0.37 -14.95 -8.00
N ARG A 141 1.25 -15.76 -7.40
CA ARG A 141 0.90 -17.03 -6.72
C ARG A 141 -0.06 -16.87 -5.53
N TYR A 142 -0.16 -15.68 -4.94
CA TYR A 142 -1.04 -15.40 -3.80
C TYR A 142 -2.36 -14.77 -4.21
N VAL A 143 -2.59 -14.46 -5.50
CA VAL A 143 -3.82 -13.80 -5.95
C VAL A 143 -5.04 -14.66 -5.66
N ASP A 144 -5.06 -15.91 -6.10
CA ASP A 144 -6.19 -16.81 -5.88
C ASP A 144 -6.54 -17.02 -4.40
N PRO A 145 -5.60 -17.38 -3.51
CA PRO A 145 -5.93 -17.55 -2.10
C PRO A 145 -6.35 -16.24 -1.43
N THR A 146 -5.79 -15.10 -1.84
CA THR A 146 -6.21 -13.77 -1.34
C THR A 146 -7.65 -13.45 -1.73
N LEU A 147 -8.03 -13.67 -2.99
CA LEU A 147 -9.39 -13.40 -3.47
C LEU A 147 -10.40 -14.40 -2.92
N ALA A 148 -9.99 -15.66 -2.65
CA ALA A 148 -10.83 -16.64 -1.95
C ALA A 148 -11.14 -16.20 -0.51
N ILE A 149 -10.12 -15.77 0.24
CA ILE A 149 -10.28 -15.23 1.59
C ILE A 149 -11.13 -13.95 1.57
N TYR A 150 -10.93 -13.07 0.59
CA TYR A 150 -11.73 -11.85 0.41
C TYR A 150 -13.23 -12.16 0.29
N ARG A 151 -13.62 -13.09 -0.59
CA ARG A 151 -15.02 -13.45 -0.80
C ARG A 151 -15.68 -13.90 0.50
N ARG A 152 -15.03 -14.82 1.23
CA ARG A 152 -15.50 -15.31 2.53
C ARG A 152 -15.64 -14.21 3.58
N LEU A 153 -14.66 -13.31 3.66
CA LEU A 153 -14.71 -12.19 4.61
C LEU A 153 -15.81 -11.18 4.24
N ARG A 154 -16.03 -10.95 2.95
CA ARG A 154 -17.00 -10.00 2.42
C ARG A 154 -18.45 -10.41 2.70
N GLU A 155 -18.74 -11.70 2.89
CA GLU A 155 -20.05 -12.19 3.32
C GLU A 155 -20.51 -11.60 4.66
N ARG A 156 -19.55 -11.20 5.52
CA ARG A 156 -19.83 -10.63 6.85
C ARG A 156 -19.38 -9.19 7.01
N TYR A 157 -18.24 -8.81 6.42
CA TYR A 157 -17.59 -7.54 6.71
C TYR A 157 -17.61 -6.59 5.51
N GLU A 158 -18.43 -5.55 5.57
CA GLU A 158 -18.45 -4.52 4.52
C GLU A 158 -17.15 -3.69 4.47
N GLY A 159 -16.42 -3.60 5.59
CA GLY A 159 -15.18 -2.83 5.71
C GLY A 159 -13.97 -3.46 5.03
N VAL A 160 -14.04 -4.70 4.55
CA VAL A 160 -12.91 -5.40 3.92
C VAL A 160 -12.73 -4.97 2.46
N GLY A 161 -11.48 -4.69 2.10
CA GLY A 161 -11.07 -4.44 0.72
C GLY A 161 -9.81 -5.21 0.33
N PHE A 162 -9.54 -5.27 -0.97
CA PHE A 162 -8.38 -5.94 -1.56
C PHE A 162 -7.68 -5.04 -2.58
N VAL A 163 -6.55 -5.50 -3.11
CA VAL A 163 -5.77 -4.79 -4.14
C VAL A 163 -5.79 -5.58 -5.45
N LEU A 164 -5.88 -4.90 -6.59
CA LEU A 164 -5.64 -5.45 -7.92
C LEU A 164 -4.45 -4.76 -8.59
N GLN A 165 -3.68 -5.54 -9.35
CA GLN A 165 -2.43 -5.09 -9.95
C GLN A 165 -2.59 -5.04 -11.48
N SER A 166 -2.47 -3.86 -12.08
CA SER A 166 -2.75 -3.67 -13.51
C SER A 166 -1.73 -4.32 -14.44
N TYR A 167 -0.55 -4.69 -13.93
CA TYR A 167 0.43 -5.44 -14.72
C TYR A 167 0.05 -6.89 -15.00
N LEU A 168 -0.92 -7.51 -14.31
CA LEU A 168 -1.31 -8.90 -14.57
C LEU A 168 -2.41 -8.97 -15.63
N TYR A 169 -2.31 -9.94 -16.55
CA TYR A 169 -3.33 -10.18 -17.57
C TYR A 169 -4.70 -10.54 -16.97
N ARG A 170 -4.70 -11.26 -15.84
CA ARG A 170 -5.92 -11.76 -15.17
C ARG A 170 -6.78 -10.68 -14.48
N SER A 171 -6.20 -9.51 -14.16
CA SER A 171 -6.82 -8.54 -13.25
C SER A 171 -8.18 -8.00 -13.73
N ALA A 172 -8.40 -7.89 -15.04
CA ALA A 172 -9.68 -7.43 -15.59
C ALA A 172 -10.81 -8.45 -15.32
N ALA A 173 -10.52 -9.74 -15.49
CA ALA A 173 -11.46 -10.81 -15.18
C ALA A 173 -11.72 -10.92 -13.68
N ASP A 174 -10.66 -10.83 -12.86
CA ASP A 174 -10.79 -10.83 -11.40
C ASP A 174 -11.65 -9.66 -10.89
N LEU A 175 -11.46 -8.45 -11.46
CA LEU A 175 -12.30 -7.29 -11.13
C LEU A 175 -13.76 -7.57 -11.49
N ALA A 176 -14.03 -7.96 -12.74
CA ALA A 176 -15.39 -8.20 -13.23
C ALA A 176 -16.15 -9.23 -12.37
N ALA A 177 -15.47 -10.30 -11.95
CA ALA A 177 -16.05 -11.32 -11.08
C ALA A 177 -16.39 -10.83 -9.66
N LEU A 178 -15.80 -9.73 -9.20
CA LEU A 178 -15.98 -9.18 -7.86
C LEU A 178 -16.87 -7.93 -7.83
N LEU A 179 -17.13 -7.29 -8.97
CA LEU A 179 -18.03 -6.12 -9.07
C LEU A 179 -19.43 -6.35 -8.46
N PRO A 180 -20.07 -7.53 -8.59
CA PRO A 180 -21.38 -7.78 -7.96
C PRO A 180 -21.37 -7.67 -6.42
N LEU A 181 -20.19 -7.70 -5.78
CA LEU A 181 -20.05 -7.55 -4.32
C LEU A 181 -19.90 -6.09 -3.87
N ALA A 182 -19.99 -5.12 -4.80
CA ALA A 182 -19.71 -3.70 -4.59
C ALA A 182 -18.38 -3.48 -3.84
N PRO A 183 -17.26 -3.95 -4.41
CA PRO A 183 -16.02 -4.13 -3.66
C PRO A 183 -15.41 -2.80 -3.24
N ASN A 184 -14.74 -2.80 -2.09
CA ASN A 184 -13.73 -1.81 -1.81
C ASN A 184 -12.42 -2.29 -2.47
N VAL A 185 -12.01 -1.70 -3.59
CA VAL A 185 -10.86 -2.14 -4.39
C VAL A 185 -9.81 -1.03 -4.49
N ARG A 186 -8.53 -1.39 -4.34
CA ARG A 186 -7.39 -0.52 -4.63
C ARG A 186 -6.73 -0.98 -5.92
N ILE A 187 -6.58 -0.09 -6.88
CA ILE A 187 -5.86 -0.36 -8.12
C ILE A 187 -4.42 0.15 -7.99
N VAL A 188 -3.45 -0.73 -8.25
CA VAL A 188 -2.02 -0.43 -8.31
C VAL A 188 -1.43 -0.91 -9.64
N LYS A 189 -0.22 -0.46 -10.00
CA LYS A 189 0.47 -1.04 -11.18
C LYS A 189 0.96 -2.47 -10.93
N GLY A 190 1.51 -2.73 -9.73
CA GLY A 190 2.21 -3.97 -9.40
C GLY A 190 3.63 -3.66 -8.92
N ALA A 191 4.12 -4.43 -7.94
CA ALA A 191 5.40 -4.16 -7.26
C ALA A 191 6.39 -5.33 -7.31
N TYR A 192 5.95 -6.49 -7.78
CA TYR A 192 6.75 -7.71 -7.85
C TYR A 192 7.34 -7.91 -9.24
N LEU A 193 8.40 -8.70 -9.34
CA LEU A 193 8.97 -9.11 -10.62
C LEU A 193 8.27 -10.39 -11.06
N GLU A 194 7.47 -10.31 -12.13
CA GLU A 194 6.69 -11.42 -12.68
C GLU A 194 7.12 -11.74 -14.12
N SER A 195 6.88 -12.98 -14.55
CA SER A 195 7.17 -13.43 -15.92
C SER A 195 6.30 -12.69 -16.95
N PRO A 196 6.81 -12.38 -18.17
CA PRO A 196 6.01 -11.88 -19.28
C PRO A 196 4.84 -12.78 -19.69
N GLU A 197 4.87 -14.07 -19.29
CA GLU A 197 3.79 -15.04 -19.51
C GLU A 197 2.52 -14.71 -18.72
N ILE A 198 2.65 -13.99 -17.61
CA ILE A 198 1.53 -13.67 -16.71
C ILE A 198 1.33 -12.17 -16.49
N ALA A 199 2.31 -11.35 -16.88
CA ALA A 199 2.30 -9.91 -16.69
C ALA A 199 2.75 -9.14 -17.94
N TYR A 200 2.11 -8.00 -18.20
CA TYR A 200 2.48 -7.07 -19.26
C TYR A 200 3.93 -6.61 -19.10
N PRO A 201 4.83 -6.89 -20.07
CA PRO A 201 6.23 -6.49 -19.95
C PRO A 201 6.45 -5.00 -20.25
N GLN A 202 5.55 -4.36 -21.01
CA GLN A 202 5.69 -2.99 -21.43
C GLN A 202 4.88 -2.04 -20.54
N LYS A 203 5.52 -0.94 -20.10
CA LYS A 203 4.89 0.10 -19.28
C LYS A 203 3.57 0.61 -19.85
N ARG A 204 3.51 0.83 -21.17
CA ARG A 204 2.32 1.38 -21.84
C ARG A 204 1.10 0.48 -21.64
N ASP A 205 1.29 -0.83 -21.66
CA ASP A 205 0.20 -1.79 -21.51
C ASP A 205 -0.24 -1.87 -20.04
N VAL A 206 0.71 -1.81 -19.09
CA VAL A 206 0.41 -1.69 -17.64
C VAL A 206 -0.41 -0.43 -17.34
N ASP A 207 -0.05 0.70 -17.95
CA ASP A 207 -0.74 1.98 -17.75
C ASP A 207 -2.13 1.98 -18.39
N ALA A 208 -2.26 1.43 -19.61
CA ALA A 208 -3.53 1.27 -20.29
C ALA A 208 -4.49 0.39 -19.49
N ASN A 209 -4.00 -0.76 -18.99
CA ASN A 209 -4.81 -1.64 -18.15
C ASN A 209 -5.12 -0.99 -16.78
N TYR A 210 -4.21 -0.17 -16.22
CA TYR A 210 -4.50 0.58 -14.98
C TYR A 210 -5.71 1.50 -15.18
N ILE A 211 -5.71 2.27 -16.27
CA ILE A 211 -6.81 3.17 -16.60
C ILE A 211 -8.10 2.36 -16.80
N GLY A 212 -8.07 1.31 -17.61
CA GLY A 212 -9.24 0.46 -17.87
C GLY A 212 -9.84 -0.15 -16.59
N LEU A 213 -9.00 -0.69 -15.69
CA LEU A 213 -9.45 -1.22 -14.39
C LEU A 213 -10.07 -0.13 -13.51
N ALA A 214 -9.42 1.04 -13.42
CA ALA A 214 -9.89 2.12 -12.57
C ALA A 214 -11.19 2.75 -13.10
N GLU A 215 -11.32 2.95 -14.41
CA GLU A 215 -12.56 3.42 -15.04
C GLU A 215 -13.71 2.42 -14.85
N THR A 216 -13.42 1.13 -15.03
CA THR A 216 -14.40 0.05 -14.77
C THR A 216 -14.87 0.09 -13.32
N ALA A 217 -13.95 0.15 -12.35
CA ALA A 217 -14.29 0.20 -10.93
C ALA A 217 -15.07 1.49 -10.56
N LEU A 218 -14.69 2.64 -11.12
CA LEU A 218 -15.40 3.91 -10.92
C LEU A 218 -16.80 3.90 -11.54
N SER A 219 -17.06 3.09 -12.57
CA SER A 219 -18.36 3.01 -13.23
C SER A 219 -19.36 2.07 -12.52
N HIS A 220 -18.92 1.35 -11.49
CA HIS A 220 -19.73 0.39 -10.73
C HIS A 220 -19.81 0.77 -9.25
N ASP A 221 -20.71 0.14 -8.51
CA ASP A 221 -20.84 0.32 -7.07
C ASP A 221 -19.62 -0.20 -6.30
N GLY A 222 -19.46 0.32 -5.08
CA GLY A 222 -18.30 0.06 -4.24
C GLY A 222 -17.35 1.24 -4.16
N TYR A 223 -16.19 1.01 -3.56
CA TYR A 223 -15.21 2.05 -3.24
C TYR A 223 -13.92 1.86 -4.02
N THR A 224 -13.48 2.87 -4.77
CA THR A 224 -12.27 2.78 -5.61
C THR A 224 -11.13 3.61 -5.03
N ALA A 225 -10.03 2.96 -4.66
CA ALA A 225 -8.78 3.59 -4.27
C ALA A 225 -7.79 3.60 -5.43
N ILE A 226 -7.47 4.79 -5.95
CA ILE A 226 -6.57 5.01 -7.08
C ILE A 226 -5.15 5.20 -6.53
N ALA A 227 -4.36 4.13 -6.43
CA ALA A 227 -3.04 4.15 -5.81
C ALA A 227 -1.91 4.30 -6.86
N THR A 228 -1.52 5.55 -7.13
CA THR A 228 -0.49 5.88 -8.11
C THR A 228 0.19 7.23 -7.83
N HIS A 229 1.44 7.35 -8.24
CA HIS A 229 2.20 8.62 -8.26
C HIS A 229 2.33 9.20 -9.67
N ASP A 230 1.54 8.70 -10.61
CA ASP A 230 1.53 9.13 -12.00
C ASP A 230 0.53 10.27 -12.19
N ALA A 231 1.04 11.49 -12.35
CA ALA A 231 0.20 12.69 -12.42
C ALA A 231 -0.79 12.65 -13.59
N ALA A 232 -0.39 12.07 -14.73
CA ALA A 232 -1.25 11.95 -15.90
C ALA A 232 -2.45 11.04 -15.62
N ILE A 233 -2.20 9.91 -14.93
CA ILE A 233 -3.28 8.98 -14.52
C ILE A 233 -4.20 9.63 -13.48
N VAL A 234 -3.64 10.38 -12.51
CA VAL A 234 -4.44 11.11 -11.51
C VAL A 234 -5.35 12.12 -12.20
N ASP A 235 -4.83 12.91 -13.14
CA ASP A 235 -5.60 13.92 -13.85
C ASP A 235 -6.65 13.32 -14.77
N HIS A 236 -6.33 12.22 -15.44
CA HIS A 236 -7.26 11.46 -16.27
C HIS A 236 -8.44 10.93 -15.45
N LEU A 237 -8.17 10.18 -14.38
CA LEU A 237 -9.22 9.57 -13.57
C LEU A 237 -10.02 10.59 -12.77
N ALA A 238 -9.43 11.73 -12.40
CA ALA A 238 -10.16 12.86 -11.83
C ALA A 238 -11.19 13.44 -12.82
N LYS A 239 -10.83 13.56 -14.11
CA LYS A 239 -11.76 14.01 -15.16
C LYS A 239 -12.84 12.96 -15.41
N PHE A 240 -12.47 11.69 -15.52
CA PHE A 240 -13.41 10.59 -15.71
C PHE A 240 -14.43 10.47 -14.56
N ALA A 241 -13.97 10.59 -13.31
CA ALA A 241 -14.87 10.62 -12.16
C ALA A 241 -15.87 11.79 -12.23
N ALA A 242 -15.43 12.96 -12.71
CA ALA A 242 -16.30 14.11 -12.91
C ALA A 242 -17.34 13.89 -14.04
N THR A 243 -16.98 13.20 -15.13
CA THR A 243 -17.94 12.85 -16.19
C THR A 243 -19.02 11.87 -15.72
N LEU A 244 -18.70 11.05 -14.71
CA LEU A 244 -19.66 10.18 -14.02
C LEU A 244 -20.47 10.91 -12.93
N GLY A 245 -20.22 12.20 -12.70
CA GLY A 245 -20.88 12.96 -11.63
C GLY A 245 -20.48 12.55 -10.22
N LEU A 246 -19.35 11.84 -10.04
CA LEU A 246 -18.93 11.37 -8.72
C LEU A 246 -18.42 12.55 -7.86
N PRO A 247 -18.93 12.70 -6.62
CA PRO A 247 -18.41 13.70 -5.70
C PRO A 247 -16.92 13.46 -5.38
N LYS A 248 -16.13 14.53 -5.30
CA LYS A 248 -14.68 14.46 -5.00
C LYS A 248 -14.35 13.77 -3.66
N ARG A 249 -15.30 13.77 -2.72
CA ARG A 249 -15.24 13.08 -1.42
C ARG A 249 -16.30 11.98 -1.31
N GLY A 250 -16.65 11.36 -2.44
CA GLY A 250 -17.60 10.26 -2.51
C GLY A 250 -16.93 8.89 -2.38
N ARG A 251 -17.30 7.98 -3.27
CA ARG A 251 -16.88 6.57 -3.25
C ARG A 251 -15.52 6.28 -3.90
N PHE A 252 -14.61 7.26 -3.91
CA PHE A 252 -13.24 7.05 -4.36
C PHE A 252 -12.25 7.98 -3.65
N GLU A 253 -10.98 7.62 -3.69
CA GLU A 253 -9.87 8.45 -3.21
C GLU A 253 -8.60 8.20 -4.02
N PHE A 254 -7.66 9.15 -3.96
CA PHE A 254 -6.31 8.95 -4.46
C PHE A 254 -5.41 8.47 -3.33
N GLN A 255 -4.52 7.54 -3.62
CA GLN A 255 -3.56 7.04 -2.65
C GLN A 255 -2.13 7.15 -3.15
N MET A 256 -1.24 7.57 -2.25
CA MET A 256 0.18 7.73 -2.53
C MET A 256 1.00 7.23 -1.35
N LEU A 257 2.25 6.90 -1.60
CA LEU A 257 3.19 6.53 -0.53
C LEU A 257 3.67 7.76 0.22
N TYR A 258 3.79 7.63 1.54
CA TYR A 258 4.37 8.65 2.40
C TYR A 258 5.79 9.02 1.95
N GLY A 259 6.08 10.32 1.91
CA GLY A 259 7.37 10.86 1.46
C GLY A 259 7.62 10.83 -0.05
N ILE A 260 6.68 10.31 -0.86
CA ILE A 260 6.83 10.17 -2.32
C ILE A 260 5.81 11.03 -3.06
N ALA A 261 6.30 11.81 -4.03
CA ALA A 261 5.48 12.69 -4.87
C ALA A 261 4.58 13.65 -4.06
N GLU A 262 5.07 14.17 -2.93
CA GLU A 262 4.34 15.09 -2.05
C GLU A 262 3.69 16.30 -2.77
N PRO A 263 4.34 16.93 -3.79
CA PRO A 263 3.68 18.00 -4.54
C PRO A 263 2.41 17.54 -5.27
N LEU A 264 2.39 16.30 -5.80
CA LEU A 264 1.20 15.74 -6.44
C LEU A 264 0.10 15.44 -5.40
N ALA A 265 0.46 14.83 -4.27
CA ALA A 265 -0.48 14.55 -3.19
C ALA A 265 -1.17 15.83 -2.70
N ARG A 266 -0.38 16.88 -2.44
CA ARG A 266 -0.87 18.19 -2.00
C ARG A 266 -1.77 18.86 -3.03
N ARG A 267 -1.36 18.95 -4.30
CA ARG A 267 -2.22 19.50 -5.36
C ARG A 267 -3.53 18.74 -5.51
N THR A 268 -3.50 17.41 -5.34
CA THR A 268 -4.70 16.57 -5.42
C THR A 268 -5.65 16.85 -4.24
N LEU A 269 -5.10 17.02 -3.03
CA LEU A 269 -5.86 17.41 -1.85
C LEU A 269 -6.46 18.82 -1.98
N GLU A 270 -5.68 19.80 -2.44
CA GLU A 270 -6.10 21.20 -2.69
C GLU A 270 -7.23 21.30 -3.73
N ARG A 271 -7.28 20.37 -4.69
CA ARG A 271 -8.40 20.23 -5.65
C ARG A 271 -9.69 19.71 -5.01
N GLY A 272 -9.67 19.34 -3.73
CA GLY A 272 -10.83 18.90 -2.94
C GLY A 272 -11.00 17.38 -2.85
N TYR A 273 -10.13 16.58 -3.45
CA TYR A 273 -10.21 15.12 -3.40
C TYR A 273 -9.75 14.57 -2.05
N ARG A 274 -10.29 13.40 -1.66
CA ARG A 274 -9.68 12.63 -0.58
C ARG A 274 -8.35 12.06 -1.05
N VAL A 275 -7.30 12.26 -0.24
CA VAL A 275 -5.97 11.71 -0.48
C VAL A 275 -5.50 10.94 0.74
N ARG A 276 -5.22 9.64 0.57
CA ARG A 276 -4.68 8.78 1.62
C ARG A 276 -3.20 8.50 1.40
N LEU A 277 -2.39 8.72 2.43
CA LEU A 277 -0.98 8.36 2.40
C LEU A 277 -0.76 6.98 3.01
N SER A 278 -0.09 6.08 2.29
CA SER A 278 0.39 4.81 2.84
C SER A 278 1.65 5.09 3.66
N VAL A 279 1.52 4.97 4.97
CA VAL A 279 2.56 5.28 5.95
C VAL A 279 3.02 3.97 6.57
N PRO A 280 4.19 3.45 6.17
CA PRO A 280 4.72 2.23 6.75
C PRO A 280 5.49 2.51 8.05
N TYR A 281 5.50 1.54 8.97
CA TYR A 281 6.33 1.53 10.18
C TYR A 281 6.71 0.09 10.54
N GLY A 282 7.71 -0.08 11.41
CA GLY A 282 8.12 -1.41 11.87
C GLY A 282 9.60 -1.70 11.65
N ASP A 283 10.14 -2.63 12.43
CA ASP A 283 11.57 -2.97 12.46
C ASP A 283 12.13 -3.45 11.11
N ASN A 284 11.28 -3.99 10.23
CA ASN A 284 11.69 -4.47 8.90
C ASN A 284 11.71 -3.34 7.85
N TRP A 285 12.12 -2.14 8.24
CA TRP A 285 12.09 -0.96 7.38
C TRP A 285 13.20 -0.90 6.35
N PHE A 286 14.33 -1.57 6.60
CA PHE A 286 15.49 -1.50 5.71
C PHE A 286 15.21 -2.08 4.30
N PRO A 287 14.67 -3.31 4.14
CA PRO A 287 14.32 -3.82 2.82
C PRO A 287 13.27 -2.96 2.10
N TYR A 288 12.32 -2.39 2.85
CA TYR A 288 11.34 -1.46 2.29
C TYR A 288 12.02 -0.20 1.74
N LEU A 289 12.88 0.44 2.52
CA LEU A 289 13.63 1.63 2.12
C LEU A 289 14.46 1.34 0.86
N MET A 290 15.20 0.24 0.83
CA MET A 290 16.05 -0.12 -0.32
C MET A 290 15.23 -0.30 -1.60
N ARG A 291 14.04 -0.91 -1.50
CA ARG A 291 13.09 -0.96 -2.63
C ARG A 291 12.65 0.44 -3.07
N ARG A 292 12.31 1.35 -2.14
CA ARG A 292 11.94 2.74 -2.47
C ARG A 292 13.08 3.51 -3.13
N LEU A 293 14.32 3.34 -2.67
CA LEU A 293 15.50 3.98 -3.25
C LEU A 293 15.77 3.46 -4.68
N ALA A 294 15.62 2.16 -4.89
CA ALA A 294 15.86 1.52 -6.18
C ALA A 294 14.80 1.84 -7.25
N GLU A 295 13.63 2.36 -6.87
CA GLU A 295 12.54 2.69 -7.80
C GLU A 295 12.75 4.00 -8.58
N ARG A 296 13.44 4.98 -8.00
CA ARG A 296 13.70 6.29 -8.63
C ARG A 296 15.05 6.86 -8.19
N PRO A 297 15.94 7.24 -9.11
CA PRO A 297 17.22 7.90 -8.77
C PRO A 297 17.07 9.14 -7.88
N ALA A 298 15.98 9.90 -8.05
CA ALA A 298 15.68 11.05 -7.19
C ALA A 298 15.54 10.68 -5.71
N ASN A 299 15.00 9.49 -5.39
CA ASN A 299 14.88 9.02 -4.00
C ASN A 299 16.26 8.83 -3.35
N VAL A 300 17.24 8.36 -4.13
CA VAL A 300 18.64 8.24 -3.71
C VAL A 300 19.25 9.61 -3.43
N ALA A 301 19.03 10.59 -4.33
CA ALA A 301 19.52 11.95 -4.14
C ALA A 301 18.94 12.61 -2.88
N PHE A 302 17.66 12.39 -2.57
CA PHE A 302 17.05 12.88 -1.34
C PHE A 302 17.62 12.22 -0.08
N PHE A 303 17.83 10.90 -0.11
CA PHE A 303 18.46 10.18 1.01
C PHE A 303 19.88 10.69 1.28
N LEU A 304 20.69 10.88 0.23
CA LEU A 304 22.06 11.42 0.35
C LEU A 304 22.07 12.88 0.85
N LYS A 305 21.12 13.73 0.42
CA LYS A 305 20.98 15.10 0.95
C LYS A 305 20.65 15.10 2.45
N GLY A 306 19.76 14.21 2.89
CA GLY A 306 19.43 14.04 4.31
C GLY A 306 20.63 13.59 5.14
N ALA A 307 21.46 12.70 4.59
CA ALA A 307 22.71 12.26 5.23
C ALA A 307 23.78 13.37 5.32
N LEU A 308 23.85 14.27 4.33
CA LEU A 308 24.80 15.38 4.29
C LEU A 308 24.38 16.58 5.17
N ALA A 309 23.08 16.77 5.40
CA ALA A 309 22.56 17.83 6.28
C ALA A 309 22.75 17.55 7.78
N PHE A 310 23.29 16.37 8.12
CA PHE A 310 23.59 15.94 9.49
C PHE A 310 25.09 16.04 9.85
N ARG A 311 25.88 16.73 9.01
CA ARG A 311 27.26 17.14 9.30
C ARG A 311 27.30 18.54 9.89
#